data_AF-A0A8S3GF03-F1
#
_entry.id   AF-A0A8S3GF03-F1
#
_cell.length_a   1.000
_cell.length_b   1.000
_cell.length_c   1.000
_cell.angle_alpha   90.00
_cell.angle_beta   90.00
_cell.angle_gamma   90.00
#
_symmetry.space_group_name_H-M   'P 1'
#
loop_
_entity.id
_entity.type
_entity.pdbx_description
1 polymer ?
#
loop_
_entity_poly.entity_id
_entity_poly.type
_entity_poly.pdbx_seq_one_letter_code
_entity_poly.pdbx_strand_id
1 'polypeptide(L)'
;TNRFWQYTFDFVFYEIVEAPFVVIAWRGLYNLSDLYICPDNKSISMLISFTIGYSFFFLLALLQIPIIQCLIKYHQKLIYSIISNIFHLIAFISVVQIWRSLWMMCEQYINIPGYSHLTLWICYVGAYALLTCGLTSCSLNGPGGGKDNYLDGQPILLYKFDYFSTLLKVI
;
A
#
# COMPACT_ATOMS: atom_id res chain seq x y z
N THR A 1 26.03 0.69 -18.66
CA THR A 1 25.65 -0.64 -19.20
C THR A 1 25.28 -1.63 -18.09
N ASN A 2 26.14 -1.96 -17.11
CA ASN A 2 25.77 -2.92 -16.04
C ASN A 2 24.60 -2.48 -15.15
N ARG A 3 24.50 -1.20 -14.79
CA ARG A 3 23.37 -0.68 -13.99
C ARG A 3 22.03 -0.71 -14.73
N PHE A 4 22.05 -0.59 -16.06
CA PHE A 4 20.83 -0.65 -16.88
C PHE A 4 20.26 -2.07 -16.86
N TRP A 5 21.11 -3.07 -17.12
CA TRP A 5 20.69 -4.48 -17.08
C TRP A 5 20.19 -4.90 -15.71
N GLN A 6 20.85 -4.47 -14.62
CA GLN A 6 20.37 -4.70 -13.26
C GLN A 6 18.96 -4.12 -13.06
N TYR A 7 18.74 -2.86 -13.40
CA TYR A 7 17.42 -2.24 -13.33
C TYR A 7 16.38 -3.00 -14.15
N THR A 8 16.71 -3.42 -15.37
CA THR A 8 15.80 -4.19 -16.23
C THR A 8 15.41 -5.52 -15.59
N PHE A 9 16.34 -6.25 -14.97
CA PHE A 9 16.01 -7.50 -14.30
C PHE A 9 15.16 -7.28 -13.04
N ASP A 10 15.47 -6.27 -12.24
CA ASP A 10 14.67 -5.90 -11.05
C ASP A 10 13.24 -5.55 -11.44
N PHE A 11 13.07 -4.77 -12.52
CA PHE A 11 11.78 -4.41 -13.07
C PHE A 11 10.98 -5.63 -13.55
N VAL A 12 11.61 -6.50 -14.35
CA VAL A 12 10.95 -7.70 -14.89
C VAL A 12 10.55 -8.65 -13.76
N PHE A 13 11.40 -8.82 -12.74
CA PHE A 13 11.07 -9.63 -11.57
C PHE A 13 9.89 -9.04 -10.79
N TYR A 14 9.90 -7.72 -10.56
CA TYR A 14 8.80 -7.03 -9.90
C TYR A 14 7.47 -7.26 -10.63
N GLU A 15 7.43 -7.01 -11.94
CA GLU A 15 6.19 -7.08 -12.72
C GLU A 15 5.67 -8.52 -12.91
N ILE A 16 6.56 -9.50 -13.08
CA ILE A 16 6.15 -10.88 -13.39
C ILE A 16 5.91 -11.71 -12.12
N VAL A 17 6.62 -11.42 -11.04
CA VAL A 17 6.59 -12.23 -9.83
C VAL A 17 5.95 -11.46 -8.69
N GLU A 18 6.59 -10.39 -8.22
CA GLU A 18 6.16 -9.71 -7.00
C GLU A 18 4.75 -9.12 -7.11
N ALA A 19 4.49 -8.31 -8.13
CA ALA A 19 3.21 -7.62 -8.29
C ALA A 19 2.02 -8.61 -8.40
N PRO A 20 2.07 -9.68 -9.23
CA PRO A 20 1.00 -10.67 -9.28
C PRO A 20 0.77 -11.39 -7.94
N PHE A 21 1.84 -11.78 -7.23
CA PHE A 21 1.69 -12.44 -5.92
C PHE A 21 1.10 -11.51 -4.87
N VAL A 22 1.47 -10.22 -4.88
CA VAL A 22 0.85 -9.20 -4.03
C VAL A 22 -0.64 -9.10 -4.33
N VAL A 23 -1.04 -9.04 -5.61
CA VAL A 23 -2.46 -8.99 -6.01
C VAL A 23 -3.21 -10.25 -5.55
N ILE A 24 -2.62 -11.44 -5.71
CA ILE A 24 -3.23 -12.71 -5.25
C ILE A 24 -3.43 -12.69 -3.73
N ALA A 25 -2.42 -12.32 -2.96
CA ALA A 25 -2.52 -12.23 -1.50
C ALA A 25 -3.59 -11.22 -1.08
N TRP A 26 -3.60 -10.04 -1.72
CA TRP A 26 -4.54 -8.96 -1.44
C TRP A 26 -5.98 -9.40 -1.70
N ARG A 27 -6.22 -10.01 -2.87
CA ARG A 27 -7.53 -10.56 -3.24
C ARG A 27 -7.95 -11.70 -2.33
N GLY A 28 -7.01 -12.55 -1.91
CA GLY A 28 -7.26 -13.65 -0.97
C GLY A 28 -7.77 -13.14 0.37
N LEU A 29 -7.06 -12.19 0.99
CA LEU A 29 -7.48 -11.61 2.26
C LEU A 29 -8.80 -10.83 2.13
N TYR A 30 -8.98 -10.07 1.06
CA TYR A 30 -10.23 -9.36 0.79
C TYR A 30 -11.43 -10.32 0.76
N ASN A 31 -11.33 -11.40 -0.01
CA ASN A 31 -12.41 -12.39 -0.14
C ASN A 31 -12.66 -13.15 1.16
N LEU A 32 -11.60 -13.47 1.93
CA LEU A 32 -11.76 -14.05 3.27
C LEU A 32 -12.55 -13.09 4.17
N SER A 33 -12.26 -11.80 4.11
CA SER A 33 -13.01 -10.80 4.87
C SER A 33 -14.48 -10.70 4.44
N ASP A 34 -14.78 -10.82 3.14
CA ASP A 34 -16.17 -10.88 2.66
C ASP A 34 -16.92 -12.11 3.18
N LEU A 35 -16.24 -13.25 3.36
CA LEU A 35 -16.86 -14.47 3.88
C LEU A 35 -17.05 -14.44 5.41
N TYR A 36 -16.11 -13.87 6.15
CA TYR A 36 -16.10 -13.98 7.62
C TYR A 36 -16.56 -12.72 8.36
N ILE A 37 -16.42 -11.53 7.79
CA ILE A 37 -16.76 -10.27 8.48
C ILE A 37 -18.21 -9.91 8.15
N CYS A 38 -19.14 -10.33 9.02
CA CYS A 38 -20.56 -9.97 8.97
C CYS A 38 -21.15 -9.95 7.55
N PRO A 39 -21.15 -11.09 6.82
CA PRO A 39 -21.52 -11.15 5.41
C PRO A 39 -22.94 -10.63 5.14
N ASP A 40 -23.86 -10.81 6.09
CA ASP A 40 -25.26 -10.42 5.96
C ASP A 40 -25.50 -8.91 6.14
N ASN A 41 -24.56 -8.18 6.74
CA ASN A 41 -24.72 -6.76 7.01
C ASN A 41 -23.50 -5.97 6.54
N LYS A 42 -23.60 -5.42 5.32
CA LYS A 42 -22.54 -4.65 4.68
C LYS A 42 -22.10 -3.44 5.51
N SER A 43 -23.01 -2.74 6.19
CA SER A 43 -22.65 -1.55 6.97
C SER A 43 -21.85 -1.90 8.23
N ILE A 44 -22.23 -2.98 8.92
CA ILE A 44 -21.45 -3.49 10.06
C ILE A 44 -20.10 -4.03 9.57
N SER A 45 -20.08 -4.78 8.47
CA SER A 45 -18.86 -5.32 7.88
C SER A 45 -17.87 -4.24 7.48
N MET A 46 -18.36 -3.13 6.90
CA MET A 46 -17.58 -1.94 6.59
C MET A 46 -16.99 -1.33 7.87
N LEU A 47 -17.80 -1.12 8.92
CA LEU A 47 -17.33 -0.50 10.17
C LEU A 47 -16.28 -1.35 10.89
N ILE A 48 -16.46 -2.68 10.92
CA ILE A 48 -15.49 -3.61 11.50
C ILE A 48 -14.17 -3.53 10.74
N SER A 49 -14.21 -3.54 9.40
CA SER A 49 -13.00 -3.46 8.57
C SER A 49 -12.29 -2.12 8.75
N PHE A 50 -13.05 -1.03 8.79
CA PHE A 50 -12.52 0.31 9.08
C PHE A 50 -11.78 0.31 10.43
N THR A 51 -12.43 -0.23 11.46
CA THR A 51 -11.88 -0.29 12.82
C THR A 51 -10.59 -1.11 12.86
N ILE A 52 -10.61 -2.35 12.36
CA ILE A 52 -9.43 -3.22 12.32
C ILE A 52 -8.29 -2.57 11.54
N GLY A 53 -8.60 -2.05 10.36
CA GLY A 53 -7.65 -1.41 9.45
C GLY A 53 -6.91 -0.26 10.12
N TYR A 54 -7.65 0.74 10.61
CA TYR A 54 -7.05 1.91 11.24
C TYR A 54 -6.43 1.61 12.60
N SER A 55 -6.98 0.70 13.41
CA SER A 55 -6.36 0.30 14.67
C SER A 55 -4.95 -0.25 14.46
N PHE A 56 -4.75 -1.16 13.49
CA PHE A 56 -3.42 -1.67 13.17
C PHE A 56 -2.52 -0.62 12.52
N PHE A 57 -3.06 0.25 11.67
CA PHE A 57 -2.29 1.35 11.08
C PHE A 57 -1.70 2.27 12.16
N PHE A 58 -2.53 2.77 13.08
CA PHE A 58 -2.07 3.65 14.15
C PHE A 58 -1.14 2.94 15.13
N LEU A 59 -1.42 1.68 15.46
CA LEU A 59 -0.53 0.86 16.27
C LEU A 59 0.88 0.80 15.66
N LEU A 60 0.98 0.47 14.36
CA LEU A 60 2.27 0.39 13.67
C LEU A 60 2.94 1.75 13.56
N ALA A 61 2.21 2.80 13.20
CA ALA A 61 2.75 4.15 13.08
C ALA A 61 3.40 4.64 14.38
N LEU A 62 2.83 4.28 15.54
CA LEU A 62 3.35 4.66 16.85
C LEU A 62 4.49 3.74 17.33
N LEU A 63 4.39 2.43 17.08
CA LEU A 63 5.30 1.44 17.67
C LEU A 63 6.50 1.07 16.78
N GLN A 64 6.43 1.29 15.47
CA GLN A 64 7.47 0.84 14.54
C GLN A 64 8.83 1.43 14.88
N ILE A 65 8.91 2.75 15.08
CA ILE A 65 10.18 3.45 15.36
C ILE A 65 10.83 2.96 16.68
N PRO A 66 10.15 2.99 17.85
CA PRO A 66 10.78 2.59 19.09
C PRO A 66 11.18 1.11 19.12
N ILE A 67 10.38 0.21 18.53
CA ILE A 67 10.68 -1.22 18.50
C ILE A 67 11.89 -1.51 17.63
N ILE A 68 11.96 -0.92 16.43
CA ILE A 68 13.09 -1.12 15.51
C ILE A 68 14.39 -0.56 16.12
N GLN A 69 14.35 0.61 16.75
CA GLN A 69 15.52 1.19 17.42
C GLN A 69 16.03 0.29 18.56
N CYS A 70 15.11 -0.29 19.35
CA CYS A 70 15.45 -1.25 20.40
C CYS A 70 16.15 -2.49 19.82
N LEU A 71 15.59 -3.09 18.78
CA LEU A 71 16.14 -4.31 18.17
C LEU A 71 17.53 -4.11 17.57
N ILE A 72 17.75 -2.96 16.93
CA ILE A 72 19.07 -2.57 16.40
C ILE A 72 20.08 -2.43 17.54
N LYS A 73 19.70 -1.75 18.64
CA LYS A 73 20.56 -1.55 19.81
C LYS A 73 21.04 -2.87 20.43
N TYR A 74 20.19 -3.90 20.44
CA TYR A 74 20.55 -5.22 21.00
C TYR A 74 21.21 -6.17 19.98
N HIS A 75 21.49 -5.72 18.75
CA HIS A 75 22.14 -6.49 17.68
C HIS A 75 21.49 -7.86 17.37
N GLN A 76 20.19 -8.02 17.66
CA GLN A 76 19.47 -9.28 17.49
C GLN A 76 18.99 -9.45 16.03
N LYS A 77 19.90 -9.79 15.11
CA LYS A 77 19.61 -9.86 13.66
C LYS A 77 18.43 -10.80 13.31
N LEU A 78 18.35 -11.97 13.93
CA LEU A 78 17.28 -12.94 13.66
C LEU A 78 15.93 -12.44 14.20
N ILE A 79 15.91 -11.93 15.44
CA ILE A 79 14.69 -11.37 16.05
C ILE A 79 14.21 -10.14 15.27
N TYR A 80 15.15 -9.29 14.82
CA TYR A 80 14.86 -8.16 13.95
C TYR A 80 14.17 -8.59 12.66
N SER A 81 14.69 -9.61 11.97
CA SER A 81 14.09 -10.11 10.73
C SER A 81 12.68 -10.65 10.96
N ILE A 82 12.46 -11.44 12.01
CA ILE A 82 11.14 -11.98 12.35
C ILE A 82 10.15 -10.85 12.68
N ILE A 83 10.52 -9.91 13.54
CA ILE A 83 9.63 -8.80 13.94
C ILE A 83 9.33 -7.90 12.75
N SER A 84 10.33 -7.62 11.89
CA SER A 84 10.11 -6.86 10.67
C SER A 84 9.07 -7.54 9.78
N ASN A 85 9.18 -8.85 9.55
CA ASN A 85 8.19 -9.59 8.75
C ASN A 85 6.79 -9.56 9.37
N ILE A 86 6.68 -9.64 10.71
CA ILE A 86 5.40 -9.50 11.42
C ILE A 86 4.81 -8.11 11.20
N PHE A 87 5.60 -7.04 11.28
CA PHE A 87 5.12 -5.69 11.00
C PHE A 87 4.62 -5.54 9.57
N HIS A 88 5.33 -6.10 8.59
CA HIS A 88 4.88 -6.08 7.19
C HIS A 88 3.57 -6.86 7.03
N LEU A 89 3.40 -8.01 7.70
CA LEU A 89 2.15 -8.77 7.66
C LEU A 89 0.98 -8.01 8.29
N ILE A 90 1.18 -7.36 9.44
CA ILE A 90 0.16 -6.53 10.10
C ILE A 90 -0.17 -5.32 9.22
N ALA A 91 0.83 -4.68 8.61
CA ALA A 91 0.63 -3.56 7.69
C ALA A 91 -0.18 -3.99 6.46
N PHE A 92 0.11 -5.18 5.93
CA PHE A 92 -0.64 -5.78 4.83
C PHE A 92 -2.11 -6.04 5.20
N ILE A 93 -2.37 -6.62 6.37
CA ILE A 93 -3.75 -6.80 6.86
C ILE A 93 -4.44 -5.44 7.00
N SER A 94 -3.77 -4.47 7.62
CA SER A 94 -4.28 -3.12 7.84
C SER A 94 -4.70 -2.45 6.53
N VAL A 95 -3.82 -2.42 5.53
CA VAL A 95 -4.09 -1.75 4.26
C VAL A 95 -5.25 -2.40 3.50
N VAL A 96 -5.33 -3.73 3.48
CA VAL A 96 -6.45 -4.46 2.84
C VAL A 96 -7.77 -4.09 3.50
N GLN A 97 -7.85 -4.04 4.83
CA GLN A 97 -9.08 -3.68 5.54
C GLN A 97 -9.49 -2.22 5.35
N ILE A 98 -8.52 -1.30 5.34
CA ILE A 98 -8.78 0.13 5.07
C ILE A 98 -9.40 0.28 3.68
N TRP A 99 -8.75 -0.24 2.64
CA TRP A 99 -9.26 -0.13 1.27
C TRP A 99 -10.61 -0.80 1.08
N ARG A 100 -10.81 -2.00 1.66
CA ARG A 100 -12.11 -2.67 1.68
C ARG A 100 -13.19 -1.76 2.28
N SER A 101 -12.93 -1.18 3.45
CA SER A 101 -13.90 -0.29 4.10
C SER A 101 -14.22 0.96 3.27
N LEU A 102 -13.21 1.56 2.62
CA LEU A 102 -13.40 2.73 1.77
C LEU A 102 -14.18 2.40 0.50
N TRP A 103 -13.93 1.26 -0.14
CA TRP A 103 -14.73 0.82 -1.29
C TRP A 103 -16.18 0.57 -0.92
N MET A 104 -16.42 -0.12 0.19
CA MET A 104 -17.77 -0.33 0.71
C MET A 104 -18.46 1.00 1.03
N MET A 105 -17.75 1.98 1.59
CA MET A 105 -18.28 3.31 1.85
C MET A 105 -18.66 4.03 0.54
N CYS A 106 -17.80 3.97 -0.49
CA CYS A 106 -18.10 4.52 -1.81
C CYS A 106 -19.37 3.89 -2.41
N GLU A 107 -19.47 2.56 -2.35
CA GLU A 107 -20.63 1.82 -2.87
C GLU A 107 -21.93 2.17 -2.14
N GLN A 108 -21.88 2.32 -0.82
CA GLN A 108 -23.08 2.55 0.01
C GLN A 108 -23.53 4.01 0.03
N TYR A 109 -22.60 4.96 0.04
CA TYR A 109 -22.92 6.37 0.35
C TYR A 109 -22.61 7.36 -0.77
N ILE A 110 -21.71 7.03 -1.71
CA ILE A 110 -21.28 7.96 -2.77
C ILE A 110 -22.02 7.69 -4.08
N ASN A 111 -22.43 6.44 -4.34
CA ASN A 111 -23.14 6.07 -5.56
C ASN A 111 -24.49 6.78 -5.68
N ILE A 112 -24.68 7.58 -6.74
CA ILE A 112 -25.94 8.29 -7.01
C ILE A 112 -26.86 7.35 -7.81
N PRO A 113 -28.03 6.94 -7.28
CA PRO A 113 -28.94 6.05 -7.98
C PRO A 113 -29.35 6.61 -9.35
N GLY A 114 -29.18 5.81 -10.41
CA GLY A 114 -29.52 6.19 -11.79
C GLY A 114 -28.44 6.99 -12.54
N TYR A 115 -27.37 7.42 -11.87
CA TYR A 115 -26.32 8.25 -12.47
C TYR A 115 -24.90 7.75 -12.18
N SER A 116 -24.69 6.43 -12.19
CA SER A 116 -23.39 5.83 -11.82
C SER A 116 -22.21 6.34 -12.67
N HIS A 117 -22.40 6.60 -13.96
CA HIS A 117 -21.34 7.18 -14.80
C HIS A 117 -20.94 8.59 -14.33
N LEU A 118 -21.90 9.42 -13.94
CA LEU A 118 -21.64 10.76 -13.43
C LEU A 118 -20.90 10.68 -12.09
N THR A 119 -21.32 9.80 -11.18
CA THR A 119 -20.61 9.59 -9.91
C THR A 119 -19.15 9.21 -10.14
N LEU A 120 -18.88 8.26 -11.03
CA LEU A 120 -17.50 7.83 -11.33
C LEU A 120 -16.64 8.98 -11.88
N TRP A 121 -17.18 9.78 -12.80
CA TRP A 121 -16.47 10.96 -13.32
C TRP A 121 -16.19 12.00 -12.23
N ILE A 122 -17.16 12.27 -11.35
CA ILE A 122 -16.99 13.21 -10.23
C ILE A 122 -15.90 12.69 -9.27
N CYS A 123 -15.93 11.41 -8.91
CA CYS A 123 -14.92 10.81 -8.05
C CYS A 123 -13.53 10.88 -8.68
N TYR A 124 -13.40 10.53 -9.95
CA TYR A 124 -12.13 10.56 -10.67
C TYR A 124 -11.54 11.96 -10.77
N VAL A 125 -12.31 12.92 -11.32
CA VAL A 125 -11.86 14.30 -11.51
C VAL A 125 -11.64 15.00 -10.17
N GLY A 126 -12.56 14.80 -9.22
CA GLY A 126 -12.49 15.37 -7.88
C GLY A 126 -11.26 14.89 -7.10
N ALA A 127 -10.99 13.58 -7.10
CA ALA A 127 -9.81 13.03 -6.45
C ALA A 127 -8.51 13.54 -7.10
N TYR A 128 -8.44 13.55 -8.43
CA TYR A 128 -7.26 14.06 -9.14
C TYR A 128 -7.01 15.54 -8.86
N ALA A 129 -8.06 16.37 -8.89
CA ALA A 129 -7.97 17.79 -8.58
C ALA A 129 -7.51 18.02 -7.13
N LEU A 130 -8.11 17.33 -6.15
CA LEU A 130 -7.74 17.42 -4.74
C LEU A 130 -6.26 17.05 -4.53
N LEU A 131 -5.81 15.92 -5.08
CA LEU A 131 -4.42 15.47 -4.95
C LEU A 131 -3.44 16.43 -5.65
N THR A 132 -3.85 17.03 -6.77
CA THR A 132 -3.04 18.04 -7.45
C THR A 132 -2.91 19.32 -6.62
N CYS A 133 -4.01 19.81 -6.04
CA CYS A 133 -4.01 20.93 -5.10
C CYS A 133 -3.17 20.65 -3.86
N GLY A 134 -3.21 19.42 -3.35
CA GLY A 134 -2.37 18.93 -2.25
C GLY A 134 -0.92 18.68 -2.64
N LEU A 135 -0.54 18.83 -3.91
CA LEU A 135 0.78 18.51 -4.46
C LEU A 135 1.20 17.04 -4.28
N THR A 136 0.24 16.14 -4.12
CA THR A 136 0.42 14.70 -3.86
C THR A 136 -0.08 13.81 -5.00
N SER A 137 -0.37 14.37 -6.19
CA SER A 137 -0.85 13.59 -7.34
C SER A 137 0.09 12.45 -7.77
N CYS A 138 1.38 12.53 -7.45
CA CYS A 138 2.34 11.44 -7.68
C CYS A 138 2.02 10.16 -6.89
N SER A 139 1.27 10.26 -5.79
CA SER A 139 0.81 9.10 -4.99
C SER A 139 -0.19 8.20 -5.73
N LEU A 140 -0.81 8.70 -6.81
CA LEU A 140 -1.71 7.90 -7.67
C LEU A 140 -0.98 6.74 -8.36
N ASN A 141 0.32 6.87 -8.58
CA ASN A 141 1.13 5.85 -9.25
C ASN A 141 1.51 4.68 -8.33
N GLY A 142 1.12 4.73 -7.05
CA GLY A 142 1.52 3.78 -6.02
C GLY A 142 2.67 4.30 -5.13
N PRO A 143 3.16 3.48 -4.18
CA PRO A 143 4.28 3.84 -3.33
C PRO A 143 5.54 4.12 -4.17
N GLY A 144 6.26 5.21 -3.83
CA GLY A 144 7.50 5.59 -4.52
C GLY A 144 7.35 6.64 -5.63
N GLY A 145 6.13 7.10 -5.93
CA GLY A 145 5.92 8.23 -6.84
C GLY A 145 6.47 9.53 -6.25
N GLY A 146 7.66 9.94 -6.69
CA GLY A 146 8.24 11.26 -6.40
C GLY A 146 7.83 12.27 -7.46
N LYS A 147 7.43 13.47 -7.05
CA LYS A 147 7.29 14.60 -7.98
C LYS A 147 8.70 15.13 -8.24
N ASP A 148 9.10 15.20 -9.52
CA ASP A 148 10.36 15.83 -9.91
C ASP A 148 10.41 17.25 -9.34
N ASN A 149 11.36 17.48 -8.43
CA ASN A 149 11.71 18.82 -7.99
C ASN A 149 12.82 19.30 -8.92
N TYR A 150 12.50 20.24 -9.81
CA TYR A 150 13.47 20.89 -10.71
C TYR A 150 14.73 21.42 -10.00
N LEU A 151 14.64 21.66 -8.68
CA LEU A 151 15.70 22.18 -7.83
C LEU A 151 16.89 21.22 -7.63
N ASP A 152 16.72 19.90 -7.74
CA ASP A 152 17.77 18.94 -7.35
C ASP A 152 18.68 18.50 -8.52
N GLY A 153 18.38 18.91 -9.76
CA GLY A 153 19.22 18.65 -10.94
C GLY A 153 19.46 17.17 -11.29
N GLN A 154 18.87 16.25 -10.53
CA GLN A 154 18.87 14.81 -10.75
C GLN A 154 17.47 14.39 -11.20
N PRO A 155 17.34 13.62 -12.29
CA PRO A 155 16.04 13.08 -12.67
C PRO A 155 15.55 12.14 -11.57
N ILE A 156 14.39 12.41 -10.97
CA ILE A 156 13.74 11.44 -10.08
C ILE A 156 13.10 10.42 -11.02
N LEU A 157 13.64 9.19 -11.01
CA LEU A 157 13.00 8.09 -11.72
C LEU A 157 11.58 7.92 -11.18
N LEU A 158 10.60 8.03 -12.06
CA LEU A 158 9.17 7.87 -11.73
C LEU A 158 8.90 6.52 -11.04
N TYR A 159 9.71 5.51 -11.36
CA TYR A 159 9.67 4.17 -10.77
C TYR A 159 11.08 3.71 -10.38
N LYS A 160 11.29 3.49 -9.08
CA LYS A 160 12.58 3.07 -8.51
C LYS A 160 12.50 1.62 -8.03
N PHE A 161 13.29 0.74 -8.64
CA PHE A 161 13.37 -0.69 -8.32
C PHE A 161 14.80 -1.06 -7.91
N ASP A 162 14.99 -1.55 -6.68
CA ASP A 162 16.30 -1.84 -6.07
C ASP A 162 16.33 -3.23 -5.37
N TYR A 163 15.62 -4.22 -5.92
CA TYR A 163 15.40 -5.52 -5.29
C TYR A 163 16.66 -6.40 -5.29
N PHE A 164 17.29 -6.64 -6.44
CA PHE A 164 18.50 -7.49 -6.48
C PHE A 164 19.71 -6.77 -5.89
N SER A 165 19.76 -5.44 -5.99
CA SER A 165 20.83 -4.65 -5.37
C SER A 165 20.81 -4.72 -3.83
N THR A 166 19.62 -4.90 -3.24
CA THR A 166 19.45 -5.14 -1.81
C THR A 166 19.75 -6.60 -1.46
N LEU A 167 19.25 -7.56 -2.26
CA LEU A 167 19.51 -9.00 -2.04
C LEU A 167 21.02 -9.34 -2.07
N LEU A 168 21.74 -8.81 -3.06
CA LEU A 168 23.19 -9.03 -3.23
C LEU A 168 24.06 -8.33 -2.18
N LYS A 169 23.51 -7.38 -1.40
CA LYS A 169 24.23 -6.78 -0.25
C LYS A 169 24.07 -7.60 1.04
N VAL A 170 23.09 -8.50 1.08
CA VAL A 170 22.76 -9.34 2.24
C VAL A 170 23.42 -10.72 2.12
N ILE A 171 23.77 -11.15 0.91
CA ILE A 171 24.57 -12.35 0.61
C ILE A 171 26.06 -12.00 0.64
#